data_AF-A0A1F7R1C5-F1
#
_entry.id   AF-A0A1F7R1C5-F1
#
_cell.length_a   1.000
_cell.length_b   1.000
_cell.length_c   1.000
_cell.angle_alpha   90.00
_cell.angle_beta   90.00
_cell.angle_gamma   90.00
#
_symmetry.space_group_name_H-M   'P 1'
#
loop_
_entity.id
_entity.type
_entity.pdbx_description
1 polymer ?
#
loop_
_entity_poly.entity_id
_entity_poly.type
_entity_poly.pdbx_seq_one_letter_code
_entity_poly.pdbx_strand_id
1 'polypeptide(L)' 'MKIIEVRKLTTQQLASQSTNLRDEIAELRRRTLGGEVQNVKLLKSKRRDLARMLTVLTEQLAKEKM' A
#
# COMPACT_ATOMS: atom_id res chain seq x y z
N MET A 1 0.34 -8.47 -0.92
CA MET A 1 1.22 -8.31 -2.10
C MET A 1 2.57 -9.00 -1.89
N LYS A 2 3.08 -9.71 -2.91
CA LYS A 2 4.45 -10.22 -2.89
C LYS A 2 5.41 -9.11 -3.34
N ILE A 3 6.58 -9.02 -2.71
CA ILE A 3 7.53 -7.93 -2.99
C ILE A 3 8.06 -7.97 -4.43
N ILE A 4 8.12 -9.17 -5.02
CA ILE A 4 8.55 -9.39 -6.42
C ILE A 4 7.61 -8.70 -7.40
N GLU A 5 6.30 -8.70 -7.13
CA GLU A 5 5.30 -8.06 -7.99
C GLU A 5 5.42 -6.54 -7.89
N VAL A 6 5.64 -6.01 -6.69
CA VAL A 6 5.80 -4.57 -6.44
C VAL A 6 7.03 -4.03 -7.16
N ARG A 7 8.14 -4.78 -7.19
CA ARG A 7 9.38 -4.37 -7.88
C ARG A 7 9.26 -4.31 -9.40
N LYS A 8 8.24 -4.93 -10.01
CA LYS A 8 7.99 -4.89 -11.46
C LYS A 8 7.24 -3.64 -11.90
N LEU A 9 6.67 -2.88 -10.96
CA LEU A 9 5.89 -1.68 -11.26
C LEU A 9 6.82 -0.48 -11.49
N THR A 10 6.36 0.44 -12.34
CA THR A 10 7.04 1.73 -12.56
C THR A 10 6.79 2.69 -11.39
N THR A 11 7.64 3.71 -11.24
CA THR A 11 7.50 4.75 -10.19
C THR A 11 6.12 5.40 -10.19
N GLN A 12 5.58 5.70 -11.39
CA GLN A 12 4.24 6.27 -11.58
C GLN A 12 3.13 5.32 -11.12
N GLN A 13 3.25 4.02 -11.45
CA GLN A 13 2.30 3.00 -11.03
C GLN A 13 2.34 2.78 -9.51
N LEU A 14 3.53 2.78 -8.91
CA LEU A 14 3.70 2.70 -7.46
C LEU A 14 3.07 3.88 -6.74
N ALA A 15 3.25 5.10 -7.27
CA ALA A 15 2.62 6.30 -6.71
C ALA A 15 1.09 6.20 -6.77
N SER A 16 0.51 5.86 -7.94
CA SER A 16 -0.94 5.70 -8.11
C SER A 16 -1.51 4.62 -7.20
N GLN A 17 -0.91 3.43 -7.18
CA GLN A 17 -1.35 2.35 -6.30
C GLN A 17 -1.21 2.73 -4.82
N SER A 18 -0.23 3.57 -4.45
CA SER A 18 -0.05 3.98 -3.05
C SER A 18 -1.18 4.88 -2.58
N THR A 19 -1.71 5.72 -3.46
CA THR A 19 -2.89 6.54 -3.20
C THR A 19 -4.12 5.65 -3.04
N ASN A 20 -4.34 4.73 -3.99
CA ASN A 20 -5.47 3.80 -3.92
C ASN A 20 -5.46 2.96 -2.64
N LEU A 21 -4.30 2.43 -2.24
CA LEU A 21 -4.19 1.67 -0.98
C LEU A 21 -4.45 2.52 0.26
N ARG A 22 -4.12 3.82 0.25
CA ARG A 22 -4.45 4.72 1.37
C ARG A 22 -5.96 4.92 1.47
N ASP A 23 -6.64 5.10 0.35
CA ASP A 23 -8.09 5.28 0.30
C ASP A 23 -8.82 4.02 0.76
N GLU A 24 -8.40 2.85 0.29
CA GLU A 24 -8.92 1.56 0.75
C GLU A 24 -8.72 1.36 2.26
N ILE A 25 -7.55 1.75 2.80
CA ILE A 25 -7.29 1.67 4.24
C ILE A 25 -8.20 2.63 5.01
N ALA A 26 -8.43 3.84 4.51
CA ALA A 26 -9.31 4.82 5.15
C ALA A 26 -10.75 4.31 5.19
N GLU A 27 -11.22 3.73 4.09
CA GLU A 27 -12.55 3.13 4.01
C GLU A 27 -12.68 1.91 4.92
N LEU A 28 -11.72 0.99 4.90
CA LEU A 28 -11.71 -0.17 5.80
C LEU A 28 -11.70 0.24 7.27
N ARG A 29 -10.99 1.31 7.64
CA ARG A 29 -11.02 1.85 9.01
C ARG A 29 -12.41 2.35 9.37
N ARG A 30 -13.09 3.10 8.49
CA ARG A 30 -14.46 3.58 8.73
C ARG A 30 -15.43 2.41 8.94
N ARG A 31 -15.39 1.40 8.06
CA ARG A 31 -16.24 0.21 8.16
C ARG A 31 -15.95 -0.64 9.40
N THR A 32 -14.68 -0.71 9.82
CA THR A 32 -14.31 -1.40 11.06
C THR A 32 -14.83 -0.67 12.29
N LEU A 33 -14.75 0.66 12.31
CA LEU A 33 -15.28 1.49 13.40
C LEU A 33 -16.81 1.41 13.49
N GLY A 34 -17.50 1.35 12.35
CA GLY A 34 -18.96 1.17 12.28
C GLY A 34 -19.45 -0.24 12.59
N GLY A 35 -18.55 -1.19 12.87
CA GLY A 35 -18.92 -2.58 13.16
C GLY A 35 -19.32 -3.43 11.95
N GLU A 36 -19.35 -2.85 10.75
CA GLU A 36 -19.68 -3.54 9.49
C GLU A 36 -18.61 -4.56 9.07
N VAL A 37 -17.35 -4.33 9.48
CA VAL A 37 -16.21 -5.21 9.17
C VAL A 37 -15.52 -5.67 10.44
N GLN A 38 -15.62 -6.95 10.75
CA GLN A 38 -14.94 -7.58 11.89
C GLN A 38 -13.53 -8.07 11.55
N ASN A 39 -13.17 -8.15 10.27
CA ASN A 39 -11.89 -8.68 9.83
C ASN A 39 -10.75 -7.65 9.93
N VAL A 40 -10.29 -7.40 11.16
CA VAL A 40 -9.14 -6.52 11.45
C VAL A 40 -7.82 -6.99 10.84
N LYS A 41 -7.70 -8.28 10.51
CA LYS A 41 -6.50 -8.85 9.87
C LYS A 41 -6.31 -8.30 8.45
N LEU A 42 -7.42 -8.03 7.75
CA LEU A 42 -7.38 -7.44 6.41
C LEU A 42 -6.74 -6.04 6.42
N LEU A 43 -7.11 -5.21 7.39
CA LEU A 43 -6.54 -3.88 7.59
C LEU A 43 -5.02 -3.95 7.86
N LYS A 44 -4.58 -4.91 8.67
CA LYS A 44 -3.15 -5.15 8.92
C LYS A 44 -2.42 -5.57 7.64
N SER A 45 -3.02 -6.45 6.83
CA SER A 45 -2.44 -6.88 5.55
C SER A 45 -2.28 -5.72 4.58
N LYS A 46 -3.32 -4.89 4.43
CA LYS A 46 -3.31 -3.72 3.53
C LYS A 46 -2.28 -2.67 3.96
N ARG A 47 -2.12 -2.41 5.26
CA ARG A 47 -1.05 -1.55 5.78
C ARG A 47 0.35 -2.09 5.46
N ARG A 48 0.55 -3.41 5.58
CA ARG A 48 1.82 -4.05 5.24
C ARG A 48 2.11 -3.97 3.74
N ASP A 49 1.08 -4.09 2.91
CA ASP A 49 1.20 -3.93 1.46
C ASP A 49 1.58 -2.48 1.09
N LEU A 50 0.94 -1.48 1.70
CA LEU A 50 1.31 -0.07 1.54
C LEU A 50 2.77 0.20 1.96
N ALA A 51 3.19 -0.33 3.11
CA ALA A 51 4.57 -0.17 3.58
C ALA A 51 5.58 -0.71 2.56
N ARG A 52 5.35 -1.93 2.03
CA ARG A 52 6.24 -2.50 1.00
C ARG A 52 6.31 -1.64 -0.25
N MET A 53 5.19 -1.06 -0.67
CA MET A 53 5.13 -0.23 -1.87
C MET A 53 5.90 1.08 -1.71
N LEU A 54 5.78 1.71 -0.55
CA LEU A 54 6.55 2.91 -0.23
C LEU A 54 8.04 2.62 -0.13
N THR A 55 8.43 1.47 0.45
CA THR A 55 9.85 1.05 0.49
C THR A 55 10.43 0.93 -0.93
N VAL A 56 9.75 0.23 -1.83
CA VAL A 56 10.24 0.09 -3.21
C VAL A 56 10.26 1.43 -3.96
N LEU A 57 9.25 2.29 -3.75
CA LEU A 57 9.24 3.63 -4.34
C LEU A 57 10.44 4.46 -3.86
N THR A 58 10.75 4.45 -2.56
CA THR A 58 11.92 5.14 -2.02
C THR A 58 13.23 4.56 -2.58
N GLU A 59 13.34 3.24 -2.70
CA GLU A 59 14.51 2.59 -3.33
C GLU A 59 14.68 3.04 -4.79
N GLN A 60 13.59 3.13 -5.58
CA GLN A 60 13.64 3.59 -6.97
C GLN A 60 14.05 5.06 -7.07
N LEU A 61 13.45 5.94 -6.25
CA LEU A 61 13.81 7.36 -6.21
C LEU A 61 15.26 7.59 -5.75
N ALA A 62 15.79 6.76 -4.86
CA ALA A 62 17.18 6.82 -4.44
C ALA A 62 18.15 6.45 -5.58
N LYS A 63 17.76 5.47 -6.43
CA LYS A 63 18.54 5.10 -7.63
C LYS A 63 18.51 6.16 -8.71
N GLU A 64 17.40 6.90 -8.85
CA GLU A 64 17.31 8.00 -9.81
C GLU A 64 18.16 9.22 -9.42
N LYS A 65 18.54 9.35 -8.15
CA LYS A 65 19.36 10.45 -7.63
C LYS A 65 20.87 10.17 -7.61
N MET A 66 21.27 8.91 -7.82
CA MET A 66 22.68 8.51 -7.97
C MET A 66 23.08 8.53 -9.43
#